data_AF-A0A830GIC6-F1
#
_entry.id   AF-A0A830GIC6-F1
#
_cell.length_a   1.000
_cell.length_b   1.000
_cell.length_c   1.000
_cell.angle_alpha   90.00
_cell.angle_beta   90.00
_cell.angle_gamma   90.00
#
_symmetry.space_group_name_H-M   'P 1'
#
loop_
_entity.id
_entity.type
_entity.pdbx_description
1 polymer ?
#
loop_
_entity_poly.entity_id
_entity_poly.type
_entity_poly.pdbx_seq_one_letter_code
_entity_poly.pdbx_strand_id
1 'polypeptide(L)'
;MTLSEAARERLADIVANQPTKNGELQDLWGMDSGSEVHQYLESELKEYYYRNEDSLICATPEATELIDGEGSDRVQTMRVTPLQQAIVDVIAGPDEESQSVVSVLHALREAGEDPEVDDVRSALRGLTDKGLVETVQKTVPTFRLAIDRDDVDVEVTDA
;
A
#
# COMPACT_ATOMS: atom_id res chain seq x y z
N MET A 1 20.29 -0.48 17.19
CA MET A 1 21.07 -1.72 16.95
C MET A 1 21.28 -1.85 15.45
N THR A 2 22.42 -2.35 14.98
CA THR A 2 22.64 -2.57 13.54
C THR A 2 22.02 -3.90 13.15
N LEU A 3 21.07 -3.91 12.22
CA LEU A 3 20.49 -5.14 11.66
C LEU A 3 21.61 -6.06 11.15
N SER A 4 21.42 -7.37 11.30
CA SER A 4 22.26 -8.35 10.60
C SER A 4 22.03 -8.25 9.09
N GLU A 5 23.00 -8.67 8.28
CA GLU A 5 22.86 -8.66 6.82
C GLU A 5 21.63 -9.46 6.36
N ALA A 6 21.37 -10.61 6.99
CA ALA A 6 20.18 -11.42 6.72
C ALA A 6 18.87 -10.73 7.12
N ALA A 7 18.85 -9.99 8.24
CA ALA A 7 17.68 -9.21 8.64
C ALA A 7 17.42 -8.04 7.69
N ARG A 8 18.50 -7.43 7.18
CA ARG A 8 18.39 -6.36 6.18
C ARG A 8 17.84 -6.86 4.84
N GLU A 9 18.30 -8.02 4.36
CA GLU A 9 17.79 -8.64 3.13
C GLU A 9 16.29 -8.97 3.25
N ARG A 10 15.89 -9.59 4.36
CA ARG A 10 14.48 -9.88 4.63
C ARG A 10 13.64 -8.62 4.79
N LEU A 11 14.19 -7.55 5.38
CA LEU A 11 13.50 -6.29 5.47
C LEU A 11 13.29 -5.65 4.08
N ALA A 12 14.24 -5.81 3.16
CA ALA A 12 14.07 -5.39 1.78
C ALA A 12 12.96 -6.15 1.06
N ASP A 13 12.82 -7.45 1.32
CA ASP A 13 11.69 -8.23 0.79
C ASP A 13 10.35 -7.73 1.30
N ILE A 14 10.26 -7.31 2.57
CA ILE A 14 9.03 -6.74 3.14
C ILE A 14 8.72 -5.41 2.45
N VAL A 15 9.71 -4.51 2.32
CA VAL A 15 9.54 -3.21 1.64
C VAL A 15 9.07 -3.41 0.20
N ALA A 16 9.60 -4.40 -0.52
CA ALA A 16 9.27 -4.67 -1.91
C ALA A 16 7.89 -5.33 -2.11
N ASN A 17 7.36 -6.03 -1.11
CA ASN A 17 6.12 -6.80 -1.24
C ASN A 17 4.96 -6.24 -0.40
N GLN A 18 5.16 -5.14 0.33
CA GLN A 18 4.13 -4.57 1.17
C GLN A 18 2.92 -4.03 0.36
N PRO A 19 1.69 -4.14 0.89
CA PRO A 19 1.31 -4.92 2.07
C PRO A 19 1.29 -6.43 1.75
N THR A 20 1.95 -7.24 2.59
CA THR A 20 2.11 -8.70 2.38
C THR A 20 1.55 -9.53 3.54
N LYS A 21 1.40 -10.84 3.36
CA LYS A 21 1.00 -11.80 4.40
C LYS A 21 2.16 -12.68 4.85
N ASN A 22 2.05 -13.23 6.07
CA ASN A 22 3.03 -14.22 6.57
C ASN A 22 3.21 -15.41 5.61
N GLY A 23 2.15 -15.82 4.90
CA GLY A 23 2.22 -16.94 3.95
C GLY A 23 3.10 -16.61 2.74
N GLU A 24 3.03 -15.39 2.22
CA GLU A 24 3.84 -14.96 1.07
C GLU A 24 5.31 -14.84 1.45
N LEU A 25 5.60 -14.26 2.62
CA LEU A 25 6.97 -14.21 3.16
C LEU A 25 7.50 -15.60 3.53
N GLN A 26 6.63 -16.50 4.00
CA GLN A 26 7.00 -17.89 4.27
C GLN A 26 7.51 -18.57 3.01
N ASP A 27 6.75 -18.46 1.91
CA ASP A 27 7.12 -19.04 0.62
C ASP A 27 8.40 -18.39 0.06
N LEU A 28 8.54 -17.08 0.22
CA LEU A 28 9.71 -16.32 -0.25
C LEU A 28 11.00 -16.69 0.51
N TRP A 29 10.91 -16.89 1.82
CA TRP A 29 12.07 -17.17 2.69
C TRP A 29 12.31 -18.67 2.91
N GLY A 30 11.46 -19.53 2.36
CA GLY A 30 11.55 -20.98 2.55
C GLY A 30 11.38 -21.40 4.01
N MET A 31 10.51 -20.73 4.76
CA MET A 31 10.22 -21.05 6.16
C MET A 31 9.16 -22.15 6.30
N ASP A 32 9.20 -22.86 7.42
CA ASP A 32 8.32 -24.01 7.68
C ASP A 32 6.87 -23.58 7.92
N SER A 33 6.64 -22.35 8.39
CA SER A 33 5.30 -21.81 8.62
C SER A 33 5.22 -20.29 8.72
N GLY A 34 4.04 -19.72 8.47
CA GLY A 34 3.76 -18.31 8.73
C GLY A 34 3.86 -17.90 10.22
N SER A 35 3.85 -18.87 11.13
CA SER A 35 4.12 -18.62 12.56
C SER A 35 5.61 -18.43 12.83
N GLU A 36 6.47 -19.11 12.07
CA GLU A 36 7.93 -18.92 12.13
C GLU A 36 8.30 -17.52 11.60
N VAL A 37 7.67 -17.10 10.49
CA VAL A 37 7.76 -15.72 9.99
C VAL A 37 7.39 -14.73 11.08
N HIS A 38 6.27 -14.94 11.78
CA HIS A 38 5.85 -14.04 12.84
C HIS A 38 6.84 -13.98 14.01
N GLN A 39 7.39 -15.12 14.43
CA GLN A 39 8.43 -15.15 15.49
C GLN A 39 9.67 -14.39 15.07
N TYR A 40 10.13 -14.57 13.83
CA TYR A 40 11.27 -13.87 13.28
C TYR A 40 11.05 -12.35 13.24
N LEU A 41 9.88 -11.92 12.78
CA LEU A 41 9.51 -10.51 12.74
C LEU A 41 9.50 -9.89 14.14
N GLU A 42 8.91 -10.57 15.14
CA GLU A 42 8.90 -10.10 16.52
C GLU A 42 10.28 -10.07 17.20
N SER A 43 11.21 -10.93 16.78
CA SER A 43 12.55 -10.99 17.39
C SER A 43 13.54 -10.04 16.73
N GLU A 44 13.58 -10.00 15.39
CA GLU A 44 14.65 -9.32 14.64
C GLU A 44 14.19 -8.01 14.00
N LEU A 45 12.91 -7.90 13.62
CA LEU A 45 12.42 -6.78 12.79
C LEU A 45 11.34 -5.94 13.46
N LYS A 46 11.08 -6.14 14.76
CA LYS A 46 9.95 -5.54 15.49
C LYS A 46 9.81 -4.03 15.35
N GLU A 47 10.92 -3.31 15.27
CA GLU A 47 10.96 -1.85 15.14
C GLU A 47 10.78 -1.38 13.68
N TYR A 48 10.86 -2.30 12.73
CA TYR A 48 10.92 -2.05 11.28
C TYR A 48 9.70 -2.53 10.51
N TYR A 49 8.73 -3.15 11.18
CA TYR A 49 7.48 -3.58 10.56
C TYR A 49 6.28 -3.20 11.44
N TYR A 50 5.13 -3.07 10.80
CA TYR A 50 3.84 -2.96 11.48
C TYR A 50 2.80 -3.81 10.74
N ARG A 51 1.66 -4.02 11.39
CA ARG A 51 0.47 -4.59 10.73
C ARG A 51 -0.55 -3.51 10.48
N ASN A 52 -1.08 -3.44 9.27
CA ASN A 52 -2.19 -2.54 8.93
C ASN A 52 -3.52 -3.06 9.49
N GLU A 53 -4.61 -2.33 9.21
CA GLU A 53 -5.96 -2.67 9.70
C GLU A 53 -6.48 -4.03 9.20
N ASP A 54 -5.97 -4.52 8.06
CA ASP A 54 -6.26 -5.85 7.51
C ASP A 54 -5.30 -6.94 8.00
N SER A 55 -4.48 -6.65 9.00
CA SER A 55 -3.44 -7.55 9.53
C SER A 55 -2.35 -7.92 8.52
N LEU A 56 -2.18 -7.15 7.44
CA LEU A 56 -1.08 -7.30 6.48
C LEU A 56 0.19 -6.65 7.04
N ILE A 57 1.33 -7.22 6.70
CA ILE A 57 2.65 -6.73 7.09
C ILE A 57 3.07 -5.59 6.17
N CYS A 58 3.46 -4.48 6.76
CA CYS A 58 4.06 -3.32 6.10
C CYS A 58 5.38 -2.95 6.77
N ALA A 59 6.32 -2.39 6.03
CA ALA A 59 7.55 -1.83 6.55
C ALA A 59 7.29 -0.43 7.14
N THR A 60 7.96 -0.09 8.24
CA THR A 60 7.90 1.28 8.76
C THR A 60 8.62 2.26 7.82
N PRO A 61 8.31 3.56 7.85
CA PRO A 61 9.06 4.54 7.07
C PRO A 61 10.57 4.47 7.31
N GLU A 62 10.97 4.31 8.57
CA GLU A 62 12.37 4.15 8.99
C GLU A 62 13.02 2.89 8.39
N ALA A 63 12.25 1.81 8.19
CA ALA A 63 12.72 0.60 7.53
C ALA A 63 12.93 0.80 6.04
N THR A 64 11.99 1.48 5.37
CA THR A 64 12.11 1.84 3.96
C THR A 64 13.36 2.71 3.73
N GLU A 65 13.57 3.74 4.56
CA GLU A 65 14.76 4.61 4.50
C GLU A 65 16.07 3.81 4.70
N LEU A 66 16.05 2.80 5.58
CA LEU A 66 17.22 1.96 5.87
C LEU A 66 17.60 1.03 4.71
N ILE A 67 16.61 0.57 3.94
CA ILE A 67 16.81 -0.32 2.79
C ILE A 67 17.14 0.46 1.52
N ASP A 68 16.31 1.44 1.19
CA ASP A 68 16.42 2.17 -0.07
C ASP A 68 17.48 3.28 -0.01
N GLY A 69 17.91 3.68 1.20
CA GLY A 69 18.89 4.73 1.42
C GLY A 69 18.25 6.12 1.52
N GLU A 70 18.94 7.04 2.21
CA GLU A 70 18.52 8.44 2.36
C GLU A 70 18.33 9.09 0.97
N GLY A 71 17.07 9.36 0.61
CA GLY A 71 16.70 10.05 -0.63
C GLY A 71 16.32 9.16 -1.82
N SER A 72 15.90 7.92 -1.60
CA SER A 72 15.34 7.11 -2.68
C SER A 72 13.95 7.61 -3.08
N ASP A 73 13.88 8.40 -4.16
CA ASP A 73 12.72 8.63 -5.04
C ASP A 73 12.25 7.31 -5.68
N ARG A 74 11.99 6.27 -4.88
CA ARG A 74 11.47 4.99 -5.38
C ARG A 74 9.97 4.93 -5.22
N VAL A 75 9.39 4.96 -6.40
CA VAL A 75 8.04 4.60 -6.77
C VAL A 75 7.59 3.32 -6.01
N GLN A 76 6.63 3.44 -5.08
CA GLN A 76 6.13 2.30 -4.30
C GLN A 76 5.31 1.38 -5.21
N THR A 77 5.80 0.17 -5.50
CA THR A 77 5.08 -0.78 -6.34
C THR A 77 3.99 -1.49 -5.54
N MET A 78 2.71 -1.28 -5.89
CA MET A 78 1.56 -1.85 -5.19
C MET A 78 0.64 -2.60 -6.15
N ARG A 79 0.23 -3.81 -5.76
CA ARG A 79 -0.73 -4.61 -6.54
C ARG A 79 -2.14 -4.13 -6.32
N VAL A 80 -2.87 -3.80 -7.38
CA VAL A 80 -4.26 -3.32 -7.31
C VAL A 80 -5.16 -4.02 -8.33
N THR A 81 -6.47 -3.88 -8.15
CA THR A 81 -7.45 -4.31 -9.15
C THR A 81 -7.57 -3.29 -10.28
N PRO A 82 -8.10 -3.66 -11.47
CA PRO A 82 -8.28 -2.72 -12.58
C PRO A 82 -9.06 -1.46 -12.18
N LEU A 83 -10.13 -1.60 -11.39
CA LEU A 83 -10.91 -0.46 -10.90
C LEU A 83 -10.10 0.43 -9.95
N GLN A 84 -9.26 -0.16 -9.10
CA GLN A 84 -8.39 0.60 -8.20
C GLN A 84 -7.33 1.39 -8.98
N GLN A 85 -6.76 0.82 -10.04
CA GLN A 85 -5.84 1.55 -10.92
C GLN A 85 -6.54 2.76 -11.56
N ALA A 86 -7.73 2.56 -12.15
CA ALA A 86 -8.49 3.65 -12.75
C ALA A 86 -8.81 4.77 -11.76
N ILE A 87 -9.07 4.42 -10.48
CA ILE A 87 -9.25 5.42 -9.41
C ILE A 87 -7.95 6.20 -9.15
N VAL A 88 -6.80 5.53 -9.08
CA VAL A 88 -5.50 6.19 -8.86
C VAL A 88 -5.20 7.19 -9.98
N ASP A 89 -5.59 6.90 -11.23
CA ASP A 89 -5.37 7.77 -12.39
C ASP A 89 -6.21 9.07 -12.34
N VAL A 90 -7.39 9.05 -11.70
CA VAL A 90 -8.34 10.18 -11.71
C VAL A 90 -8.48 10.92 -10.39
N ILE A 91 -8.14 10.28 -9.26
CA ILE A 91 -8.32 10.87 -7.93
C ILE A 91 -7.37 12.08 -7.71
N ALA A 92 -7.77 13.03 -6.87
CA ALA A 92 -6.92 14.15 -6.49
C ALA A 92 -5.58 13.70 -5.89
N GLY A 93 -4.49 14.36 -6.29
CA GLY A 93 -3.16 14.21 -5.71
C GLY A 93 -3.06 14.72 -4.27
N PRO A 94 -1.89 14.55 -3.62
CA PRO A 94 -1.70 14.89 -2.20
C PRO A 94 -1.84 16.40 -1.92
N ASP A 95 -1.49 17.26 -2.87
CA ASP A 95 -1.61 18.73 -2.75
C ASP A 95 -2.93 19.29 -3.30
N GLU A 96 -3.79 18.43 -3.87
CA GLU A 96 -5.07 18.83 -4.45
C GLU A 96 -6.22 18.72 -3.42
N GLU A 97 -7.37 19.32 -3.77
CA GLU A 97 -8.55 19.26 -2.91
C GLU A 97 -9.14 17.84 -2.85
N SER A 98 -9.41 17.37 -1.63
CA SER A 98 -10.00 16.05 -1.39
C SER A 98 -11.37 15.88 -2.07
N GLN A 99 -11.59 14.73 -2.69
CA GLN A 99 -12.78 14.44 -3.50
C GLN A 99 -13.74 13.50 -2.79
N SER A 100 -15.05 13.68 -3.00
CA SER A 100 -16.04 12.72 -2.50
C SER A 100 -16.14 11.49 -3.41
N VAL A 101 -16.69 10.38 -2.92
CA VAL A 101 -16.96 9.17 -3.72
C VAL A 101 -17.71 9.48 -5.02
N VAL A 102 -18.71 10.37 -4.95
CA VAL A 102 -19.50 10.79 -6.11
C VAL A 102 -18.66 11.58 -7.11
N SER A 103 -17.71 12.38 -6.63
CA SER A 103 -16.80 13.14 -7.49
C SER A 103 -15.85 12.20 -8.25
N VAL A 104 -15.29 11.21 -7.55
CA VAL A 104 -14.43 10.17 -8.16
C VAL A 104 -15.23 9.35 -9.19
N LEU A 105 -16.47 8.95 -8.87
CA LEU A 105 -17.34 8.25 -9.81
C LEU A 105 -17.59 9.06 -11.09
N HIS A 106 -17.81 10.38 -10.96
CA HIS A 106 -17.96 11.23 -12.15
C HIS A 106 -16.67 11.31 -12.96
N ALA A 107 -15.51 11.42 -12.31
CA ALA A 107 -14.23 11.43 -12.99
C ALA A 107 -13.93 10.12 -13.75
N LEU A 108 -14.27 8.96 -13.16
CA LEU A 108 -14.17 7.66 -13.82
C LEU A 108 -15.05 7.58 -15.07
N ARG A 109 -16.30 8.07 -14.99
CA ARG A 109 -17.22 8.14 -16.13
C ARG A 109 -16.72 9.04 -17.25
N GLU A 110 -16.09 10.15 -16.92
CA GLU A 110 -15.45 11.03 -17.90
C GLU A 110 -14.22 10.36 -18.54
N ALA A 111 -13.50 9.52 -17.80
CA ALA A 111 -12.39 8.70 -18.29
C ALA A 111 -12.83 7.48 -19.12
N GLY A 112 -14.14 7.18 -19.18
CA GLY A 112 -14.71 6.09 -19.99
C GLY A 112 -15.02 4.81 -19.22
N GLU A 113 -14.86 4.81 -17.90
CA GLU A 113 -15.21 3.71 -16.99
C GLU A 113 -16.62 3.93 -16.40
N ASP A 114 -17.47 2.90 -16.31
CA ASP A 114 -18.82 3.03 -15.69
C ASP A 114 -19.07 2.02 -14.55
N PRO A 115 -18.33 2.11 -13.44
CA PRO A 115 -18.55 1.27 -12.26
C PRO A 115 -19.77 1.71 -11.44
N GLU A 116 -20.29 0.82 -10.59
CA GLU A 116 -21.32 1.19 -9.62
C GLU A 116 -20.72 1.97 -8.43
N VAL A 117 -21.55 2.78 -7.77
CA VAL A 117 -21.13 3.61 -6.61
C VAL A 117 -20.53 2.75 -5.50
N ASP A 118 -21.13 1.59 -5.23
CA ASP A 118 -20.66 0.68 -4.17
C ASP A 118 -19.31 0.05 -4.52
N ASP A 119 -19.04 -0.22 -5.81
CA ASP A 119 -17.73 -0.72 -6.26
C ASP A 119 -16.65 0.34 -6.08
N VAL A 120 -16.92 1.60 -6.45
CA VAL A 120 -16.01 2.73 -6.24
C VAL A 120 -15.73 2.91 -4.75
N ARG A 121 -16.77 2.82 -3.91
CA ARG A 121 -16.61 2.91 -2.45
C ARG A 121 -15.74 1.79 -1.89
N SER A 122 -15.96 0.55 -2.35
CA SER A 122 -15.18 -0.61 -1.93
C SER A 122 -13.72 -0.49 -2.37
N ALA A 123 -13.49 -0.04 -3.60
CA ALA A 123 -12.16 0.16 -4.16
C ALA A 123 -11.39 1.28 -3.44
N LEU A 124 -12.02 2.43 -3.17
CA LEU A 124 -11.44 3.52 -2.37
C LEU A 124 -11.07 3.07 -0.97
N ARG A 125 -11.90 2.21 -0.36
CA ARG A 125 -11.58 1.62 0.93
C ARG A 125 -10.33 0.75 0.85
N GLY A 126 -10.27 -0.17 -0.12
CA GLY A 126 -9.08 -1.00 -0.33
C GLY A 126 -7.82 -0.20 -0.68
N LEU A 127 -7.93 0.97 -1.32
CA LEU A 127 -6.82 1.89 -1.53
C LEU A 127 -6.41 2.63 -0.26
N THR A 128 -7.38 2.97 0.60
CA THR A 128 -7.11 3.54 1.93
C THR A 128 -6.41 2.53 2.81
N ASP A 129 -6.86 1.27 2.77
CA ASP A 129 -6.26 0.15 3.53
C ASP A 129 -4.81 -0.13 3.11
N LYS A 130 -4.50 0.13 1.83
CA LYS A 130 -3.14 0.09 1.25
C LYS A 130 -2.31 1.34 1.57
N GLY A 131 -2.90 2.41 2.09
CA GLY A 131 -2.21 3.67 2.36
C GLY A 131 -1.95 4.53 1.12
N LEU A 132 -2.52 4.18 -0.05
CA LEU A 132 -2.40 4.98 -1.28
C LEU A 132 -3.27 6.22 -1.24
N VAL A 133 -4.38 6.16 -0.51
CA VAL A 133 -5.37 7.22 -0.42
C VAL A 133 -5.62 7.53 1.04
N GLU A 134 -5.65 8.81 1.41
CA GLU A 134 -6.07 9.25 2.74
C GLU A 134 -7.54 9.66 2.75
N THR A 135 -8.22 9.39 3.88
CA THR A 135 -9.61 9.83 4.10
C THR A 135 -9.64 11.10 4.96
N VAL A 136 -10.14 12.20 4.41
CA VAL A 136 -10.36 13.46 5.13
C VAL A 136 -11.81 13.52 5.63
N GLN A 137 -11.98 13.58 6.95
CA GLN A 137 -13.29 13.74 7.59
C GLN A 137 -13.82 15.17 7.43
N LYS A 138 -14.69 15.38 6.44
CA LYS A 138 -15.57 16.56 6.30
C LYS A 138 -17.01 16.15 6.64
N THR A 139 -18.01 16.94 6.23
CA THR A 139 -19.44 16.59 6.36
C THR A 139 -19.78 15.24 5.74
N VAL A 140 -19.02 14.84 4.71
CA VAL A 140 -18.96 13.50 4.15
C VAL A 140 -17.48 13.07 4.01
N PRO A 141 -17.16 11.78 4.05
CA PRO A 141 -15.79 11.31 3.80
C PRO A 141 -15.33 11.73 2.40
N THR A 142 -14.12 12.28 2.33
CA THR A 142 -13.45 12.67 1.08
C THR A 142 -12.06 12.04 1.02
N PHE A 143 -11.51 11.87 -0.18
CA PHE A 143 -10.34 11.05 -0.47
C PHE A 143 -9.36 11.81 -1.38
N ARG A 144 -8.07 11.60 -1.19
CA ARG A 144 -6.98 12.04 -2.09
C ARG A 144 -5.77 11.12 -1.94
N LEU A 145 -4.87 11.09 -2.92
CA LEU A 145 -3.62 10.34 -2.81
C LEU A 145 -2.84 10.80 -1.58
N ALA A 146 -2.25 9.86 -0.86
CA ALA A 146 -1.40 10.16 0.30
C ALA A 146 0.04 10.51 -0.12
N ILE A 147 0.45 10.06 -1.31
CA ILE A 147 1.78 10.22 -1.89
C ILE A 147 1.65 10.67 -3.34
N ASP A 148 2.74 11.20 -3.92
CA ASP A 148 2.70 11.72 -5.27
C ASP A 148 2.43 10.62 -6.29
N ARG A 149 1.74 10.96 -7.39
CA ARG A 149 1.37 9.96 -8.40
C ARG A 149 2.59 9.40 -9.12
N ASP A 150 3.63 10.23 -9.28
CA ASP A 150 4.91 9.84 -9.87
C ASP A 150 5.74 8.94 -8.93
N ASP A 151 5.38 8.89 -7.63
CA ASP A 151 6.03 8.09 -6.59
C ASP A 151 5.29 6.77 -6.28
N VAL A 152 4.33 6.36 -7.13
CA VAL A 152 3.61 5.07 -7.02
C VAL A 152 3.58 4.31 -8.34
N ASP A 153 3.89 3.01 -8.28
CA ASP A 153 3.91 2.10 -9.43
C ASP A 153 2.82 1.08 -9.19
N VAL A 154 1.87 1.02 -10.11
CA VAL A 154 0.61 0.31 -9.87
C VAL A 154 0.56 -0.91 -10.76
N GLU A 155 0.72 -2.09 -10.16
CA GLU A 155 0.64 -3.36 -10.90
C GLU A 155 -0.78 -3.93 -10.83
N VAL A 156 -1.42 -4.06 -11.99
CA VAL A 156 -2.75 -4.67 -12.10
C VAL A 156 -2.64 -6.17 -11.93
N THR A 157 -3.44 -6.73 -11.04
CA THR A 157 -3.59 -8.19 -10.92
C THR A 157 -4.93 -8.62 -11.52
N ASP A 158 -4.89 -9.62 -12.42
CA ASP A 158 -6.08 -10.37 -12.85
C ASP A 158 -6.60 -11.19 -11.66
N ALA A 159 -7.50 -10.61 -10.87
CA ALA A 159 -8.22 -11.31 -9.78
C ALA A 159 -9.63 -11.69 -10.22
#